data_AF-A0A2W4RB15-F1
#
_entry.id   AF-A0A2W4RB15-F1
#
_cell.length_a   1.000
_cell.length_b   1.000
_cell.length_c   1.000
_cell.angle_alpha   90.00
_cell.angle_beta   90.00
_cell.angle_gamma   90.00
#
_symmetry.space_group_name_H-M   'P 1'
#
loop_
_entity.id
_entity.type
_entity.pdbx_description
1 polymer ?
#
loop_
_entity_poly.entity_id
_entity_poly.type
_entity_poly.pdbx_seq_one_letter_code
_entity_poly.pdbx_strand_id
1 'polypeptide(L)' 'MASLIPTRRTVRAPVLDDARLPPLVESVELGPGEDVLWHWKQTPHGRQITGYTILKPRLQPALLPG' A
#
# COMPACT_ATOMS: atom_id res chain seq x y z
N MET A 1 24.76 -0.37 17.52
CA MET A 1 24.49 -0.78 16.13
C MET A 1 23.08 -1.35 16.10
N ALA A 2 22.10 -0.59 15.59
CA ALA A 2 20.73 -1.09 15.48
C ALA A 2 20.64 -1.98 14.24
N SER A 3 20.34 -3.27 14.42
CA SER A 3 19.97 -4.16 13.33
C SER A 3 18.77 -3.56 12.61
N LEU A 4 18.96 -3.11 11.36
CA LEU A 4 17.87 -2.78 10.45
C LEU A 4 17.20 -4.09 10.03
N ILE A 5 16.47 -4.72 10.96
CA ILE A 5 15.60 -5.83 10.60
C ILE A 5 14.61 -5.22 9.60
N PRO A 6 14.53 -5.76 8.37
CA PRO A 6 13.59 -5.27 7.39
C PRO A 6 12.17 -5.49 7.94
N THR A 7 11.62 -4.46 8.60
CA THR A 7 10.43 -4.63 9.44
C THR A 7 9.22 -4.52 8.53
N ARG A 8 8.43 -5.60 8.46
CA ARG A 8 7.13 -5.55 7.81
C ARG A 8 6.26 -4.52 8.52
N ARG A 9 5.49 -3.75 7.75
CA ARG A 9 4.52 -2.79 8.29
C ARG A 9 3.14 -3.10 7.75
N THR A 10 2.13 -2.99 8.59
CA THR A 10 0.73 -3.09 8.16
C THR A 10 0.20 -1.71 7.82
N VAL A 11 -0.31 -1.53 6.61
CA VAL A 11 -0.99 -0.31 6.17
C VAL A 11 -2.48 -0.58 6.10
N ARG A 12 -3.27 0.26 6.77
CA ARG A 12 -4.74 0.18 6.73
C ARG A 12 -5.26 0.84 5.46
N ALA A 13 -6.32 0.24 4.93
CA ALA A 13 -7.08 0.82 3.85
C ALA A 13 -7.68 2.16 4.30
N PRO A 14 -7.58 3.23 3.48
CA PRO A 14 -8.16 4.51 3.81
C PRO A 14 -9.69 4.39 4.01
N VAL A 15 -10.18 4.95 5.12
CA VAL A 15 -11.60 5.04 5.43
C VAL A 15 -12.20 6.17 4.61
N LEU A 16 -13.32 5.93 3.93
CA LEU A 16 -14.07 6.97 3.22
C LEU A 16 -15.32 7.37 4.02
N ASP A 17 -15.69 8.65 3.88
CA ASP A 17 -16.79 9.30 4.61
C ASP A 17 -18.17 8.67 4.35
N ASP A 18 -18.37 8.00 3.22
CA ASP A 18 -19.60 7.23 2.94
C ASP A 18 -19.43 5.79 3.46
N ALA A 19 -19.52 5.64 4.78
CA ALA A 19 -19.39 4.38 5.52
C ALA A 19 -20.48 3.33 5.22
N ARG A 20 -21.29 3.52 4.17
CA ARG A 20 -22.37 2.61 3.80
C ARG A 20 -21.89 1.29 3.22
N LEU A 21 -20.65 1.25 2.70
CA LEU A 21 -20.05 0.03 2.17
C LEU A 21 -18.68 -0.20 2.83
N PRO A 22 -18.49 -1.33 3.55
CA PRO A 22 -17.19 -1.64 4.10
C PRO A 22 -16.17 -1.83 2.94
N PRO A 23 -14.90 -1.48 3.18
CA PRO A 23 -13.86 -1.76 2.21
C PRO A 23 -13.70 -3.28 2.06
N LEU A 24 -13.55 -3.76 0.83
CA LEU A 24 -13.30 -5.19 0.57
C LEU A 24 -11.93 -5.65 1.10
N VAL A 25 -11.01 -4.70 1.30
CA VAL A 25 -9.69 -4.92 1.86
C VAL A 25 -9.50 -3.95 3.01
N GLU A 26 -9.24 -4.45 4.22
CA GLU A 26 -9.09 -3.62 5.41
C GLU A 26 -7.64 -3.18 5.66
N SER A 27 -6.68 -4.06 5.34
CA SER A 27 -5.25 -3.78 5.53
C SER A 27 -4.37 -4.67 4.66
N VAL A 28 -3.13 -4.24 4.48
CA VAL A 28 -2.10 -4.94 3.70
C VAL A 28 -0.79 -4.93 4.48
N GLU A 29 -0.09 -6.07 4.50
CA GLU A 29 1.30 -6.14 4.98
C GLU A 29 2.26 -5.73 3.86
N LEU A 30 3.13 -4.77 4.16
CA LEU A 30 4.19 -4.31 3.28
C LEU A 30 5.54 -4.74 3.83
N GLY A 31 6.35 -5.26 2.94
CA GLY A 31 7.75 -5.47 3.15
C GLY A 31 8.57 -4.18 3.18
N PRO A 32 9.88 -4.32 3.39
CA PRO A 32 10.81 -3.20 3.49
C PRO A 32 10.93 -2.45 2.17
N GLY A 33 10.72 -1.14 2.20
CA GLY A 33 10.76 -0.29 1.01
C GLY A 33 9.58 -0.51 0.05
N GLU A 34 8.63 -1.38 0.40
CA GLU A 34 7.40 -1.56 -0.37
C GLU A 34 6.38 -0.47 -0.04
N ASP A 35 5.58 -0.14 -1.05
CA ASP A 35 4.47 0.79 -0.94
C ASP A 35 3.18 0.16 -1.46
N VAL A 36 2.03 0.76 -1.15
CA VAL A 36 0.71 0.27 -1.57
C VAL A 36 -0.01 1.31 -2.42
N LEU A 37 -0.52 0.86 -3.56
CA LEU A 37 -1.46 1.61 -4.37
C LEU A 37 -2.86 1.01 -4.20
N TRP A 38 -3.79 1.79 -3.66
CA TRP A 38 -5.18 1.37 -3.49
C TRP A 38 -5.96 1.50 -4.79
N HIS A 39 -6.72 0.47 -5.16
CA HIS A 39 -7.59 0.48 -6.32
C HIS A 39 -8.99 0.92 -5.91
N TRP A 40 -9.45 1.99 -6.54
CA TRP A 40 -10.74 2.60 -6.26
C TRP A 40 -11.73 2.33 -7.39
N LYS A 41 -12.97 2.03 -7.02
CA LYS A 41 -14.11 2.00 -7.93
C LYS A 41 -15.07 3.11 -7.54
N GLN A 42 -15.48 3.92 -8.52
CA GLN A 42 -16.57 4.86 -8.34
C GLN A 42 -17.90 4.11 -8.33
N THR A 43 -18.75 4.42 -7.35
CA THR A 43 -20.10 3.89 -7.20
C THR A 43 -21.09 5.07 -7.08
N PRO A 44 -22.41 4.81 -7.23
CA PRO A 44 -23.43 5.82 -6.95
C PRO A 44 -23.41 6.37 -5.52
N HIS A 45 -22.75 5.68 -4.58
CA HIS A 45 -22.67 6.03 -3.17
C HIS A 45 -21.30 6.57 -2.75
N GLY A 46 -20.42 6.88 -3.71
CA GLY A 46 -19.06 7.35 -3.44
C GLY A 46 -18.00 6.41 -4.00
N ARG A 47 -16.77 6.53 -3.51
CA ARG A 47 -15.65 5.67 -3.90
C ARG A 47 -15.60 4.44 -2.99
N GLN A 48 -15.13 3.31 -3.50
CA GLN A 48 -14.91 2.10 -2.71
C GLN A 48 -13.58 1.47 -3.09
N ILE A 49 -12.84 0.96 -2.10
CA ILE A 49 -11.63 0.18 -2.34
C ILE A 49 -12.05 -1.23 -2.75
N THR A 50 -11.59 -1.65 -3.92
CA THR A 50 -11.86 -3.00 -4.46
C THR A 50 -10.60 -3.88 -4.50
N GLY A 51 -9.43 -3.32 -4.21
CA GLY A 51 -8.16 -4.04 -4.24
C GLY A 51 -6.96 -3.13 -4.03
N TYR A 52 -5.77 -3.69 -4.25
CA TYR A 52 -4.50 -2.98 -4.10
C TYR A 52 -3.41 -3.59 -4.99
N THR A 53 -2.36 -2.80 -5.23
CA THR A 53 -1.09 -3.26 -5.82
C THR A 53 0.06 -2.91 -4.89
N ILE A 54 0.95 -3.86 -4.62
CA ILE A 54 2.19 -3.61 -3.87
C ILE A 54 3.26 -3.13 -4.85
N LEU A 55 3.75 -1.91 -4.62
CA LEU A 55 4.86 -1.32 -5.35
C LEU A 55 6.17 -1.75 -4.70
N LYS A 56 7.04 -2.38 -5.49
CA LYS A 56 8.40 -2.73 -5.04
C LYS A 56 9.29 -1.50 -5.05
N PRO A 57 10.26 -1.39 -4.11
CA PRO A 57 11.25 -0.33 -4.16
C PRO A 57 11.99 -0.39 -5.49
N ARG A 58 12.16 0.75 -6.16
CA ARG A 58 13.09 0.83 -7.29
C ARG A 58 14.49 0.58 -6.72
N LEU A 59 15.07 -0.57 -7.05
CA LEU A 59 16.51 -0.76 -6.91
C LEU A 59 17.15 0.32 -7.79
N GLN A 60 17.71 1.36 -7.17
CA GLN A 60 18.59 2.27 -7.91
C GLN A 60 19.67 1.39 -8.57
N PRO A 61 19.89 1.49 -9.89
CA PRO A 61 21.09 0.91 -10.46
C PRO A 61 22.26 1.52 -9.70
N ALA A 62 23.06 0.69 -9.04
CA ALA A 62 24.30 1.15 -8.46
C ALA A 62 25.07 1.87 -9.59
N LEU A 63 25.31 3.16 -9.42
CA LEU A 63 26.22 3.90 -10.27
C LEU A 63 27.56 3.17 -10.16
N LEU A 64 27.87 2.32 -11.14
CA LEU A 64 29.19 1.74 -11.31
C LEU A 64 30.13 2.91 -11.54
N PRO A 65 31.17 3.13 -10.71
CA PRO A 65 32.21 4.08 -11.06
C PRO A 65 32.93 3.53 -12.30
N GLY A 66 32.81 4.28 -13.40
CA GLY A 66 33.66 4.14 -14.59
C GLY A 66 34.91 5.00 -14.45
#